data_AF-A0A3D4NMZ1-F1
#
_entry.id   AF-A0A3D4NMZ1-F1
#
_cell.length_a   1.000
_cell.length_b   1.000
_cell.length_c   1.000
_cell.angle_alpha   90.00
_cell.angle_beta   90.00
_cell.angle_gamma   90.00
#
_symmetry.space_group_name_H-M   'P 1'
#
loop_
_entity.id
_entity.type
_entity.pdbx_description
1 polymer ?
#
loop_
_entity_poly.entity_id
_entity_poly.type
_entity_poly.pdbx_seq_one_letter_code
_entity_poly.pdbx_strand_id
1 'polypeptide(L)'
;MSRLTHQDLRRNFRQLFTSNACYHTASVFDPMSARIAADLGFEVGILGGSVASLQVLGAPDFALITLSEFAEQATRIGRVAQLPVIADADTGYGNAL
;
A
#
# COMPACT_ATOMS: atom_id res chain seq x y z
N MET A 1 21.07 7.59 -0.68
CA MET A 1 20.14 7.68 0.46
C MET A 1 20.08 6.32 1.15
N SER A 2 20.12 6.28 2.48
CA SER A 2 19.91 5.05 3.24
C SER A 2 18.50 4.52 2.98
N ARG A 3 18.34 3.22 2.73
CA ARG A 3 17.04 2.58 2.49
C ARG A 3 16.26 2.51 3.82
N LEU A 4 15.05 3.07 3.87
CA LEU A 4 14.16 2.94 5.02
C LEU A 4 13.78 1.47 5.26
N THR A 5 13.80 1.02 6.52
CA THR A 5 13.28 -0.30 6.88
C THR A 5 11.75 -0.28 6.96
N HIS A 6 11.10 -1.44 6.93
CA HIS A 6 9.65 -1.51 7.15
C HIS A 6 9.21 -0.94 8.50
N GLN A 7 10.07 -1.03 9.52
CA GLN A 7 9.79 -0.45 10.83
C GLN A 7 9.87 1.08 10.80
N ASP A 8 10.78 1.65 10.01
CA ASP A 8 10.89 3.10 9.84
C ASP A 8 9.67 3.66 9.09
N LEU A 9 9.20 2.97 8.04
CA LEU A 9 7.97 3.36 7.34
C LEU A 9 6.76 3.41 8.29
N ARG A 10 6.60 2.41 9.16
CA ARG A 10 5.52 2.41 10.18
C ARG A 10 5.66 3.55 11.18
N ARG A 11 6.88 3.91 11.57
CA ARG A 11 7.15 5.04 12.48
C ARG A 11 6.80 6.36 11.81
N ASN A 12 7.20 6.55 10.55
CA ASN A 12 6.89 7.74 9.77
C ASN A 12 5.37 7.90 9.60
N PHE A 13 4.65 6.80 9.34
CA PHE A 13 3.18 6.83 9.28
C PHE A 13 2.55 7.30 10.59
N ARG A 14 3.01 6.78 11.74
CA ARG A 14 2.54 7.24 13.07
C ARG A 14 2.80 8.73 13.29
N GLN A 15 3.92 9.26 12.81
CA GLN A 15 4.24 10.68 12.94
C GLN A 15 3.23 11.56 12.18
N LEU A 16 2.69 11.12 11.04
CA LEU A 16 1.66 11.88 10.32
C LEU A 16 0.43 12.18 11.20
N PHE A 17 0.01 11.22 12.05
CA PHE A 17 -1.12 11.40 12.98
C PHE A 17 -0.83 12.34 14.15
N THR A 18 0.44 12.64 14.43
CA THR A 18 0.80 13.61 15.47
C THR A 18 0.74 15.05 14.97
N SER A 19 0.63 15.24 13.65
CA SER A 19 0.44 16.56 13.05
C SER A 19 -1.02 17.01 13.17
N ASN A 20 -1.26 18.32 12.99
CA ASN A 20 -2.61 18.89 12.92
C ASN A 20 -3.07 19.08 11.46
N ALA A 21 -2.61 18.21 10.55
CA ALA A 21 -2.88 18.27 9.12
C ALA A 21 -3.51 16.96 8.61
N CYS A 22 -4.19 17.05 7.46
CA CYS A 22 -4.64 15.88 6.72
C CYS A 22 -3.75 15.67 5.49
N TYR A 23 -3.54 14.41 5.13
CA TYR A 23 -2.72 14.01 3.99
C TYR A 23 -3.56 13.22 2.99
N HIS A 24 -3.40 13.53 1.70
CA HIS A 24 -4.05 12.79 0.63
C HIS A 24 -3.15 11.64 0.19
N THR A 25 -3.72 10.44 0.06
CA THR A 25 -2.95 9.27 -0.35
C THR A 25 -2.67 9.30 -1.86
N ALA A 26 -1.45 8.92 -2.25
CA ALA A 26 -1.19 8.46 -3.61
C ALA A 26 -1.75 7.05 -3.82
N SER A 27 -2.27 6.75 -5.01
CA SER A 27 -2.57 5.37 -5.40
C SER A 27 -1.27 4.63 -5.70
N VAL A 28 -0.91 3.66 -4.87
CA VAL A 28 0.34 2.88 -4.96
C VAL A 28 -0.02 1.39 -5.10
N PHE A 29 0.07 0.89 -6.33
CA PHE A 29 -0.42 -0.44 -6.70
C PHE A 29 0.66 -1.37 -7.27
N ASP A 30 1.88 -0.88 -7.48
CA ASP A 30 3.02 -1.65 -7.96
C ASP A 30 4.36 -0.95 -7.57
N PRO A 31 5.53 -1.55 -7.88
CA PRO A 31 6.81 -0.92 -7.56
C PRO A 31 7.05 0.42 -8.28
N MET A 32 6.48 0.63 -9.46
CA MET A 32 6.71 1.84 -10.25
C MET A 32 5.93 3.01 -9.67
N SER A 33 4.63 2.83 -9.41
CA SER A 33 3.76 3.79 -8.72
C SER A 33 4.30 4.15 -7.33
N ALA A 34 4.86 3.18 -6.59
CA ALA A 34 5.49 3.46 -5.29
C ALA A 34 6.70 4.40 -5.41
N ARG A 35 7.54 4.23 -6.43
CA ARG A 35 8.69 5.12 -6.69
C ARG A 35 8.23 6.50 -7.18
N ILE A 36 7.23 6.54 -8.06
CA ILE A 36 6.65 7.80 -8.55
C ILE A 36 6.06 8.61 -7.40
N ALA A 37 5.27 7.98 -6.52
CA ALA A 37 4.68 8.65 -5.36
C ALA A 37 5.76 9.24 -4.43
N ALA A 38 6.84 8.48 -4.18
CA ALA A 38 7.96 8.96 -3.37
C ALA A 38 8.69 10.15 -4.03
N ASP A 39 8.92 10.08 -5.35
CA ASP A 39 9.59 11.12 -6.12
C ASP A 39 8.77 12.43 -6.18
N LEU A 40 7.44 12.30 -6.28
CA LEU A 40 6.50 13.43 -6.20
C LEU A 40 6.31 13.99 -4.78
N GLY A 41 6.89 13.35 -3.77
CA GLY A 41 6.87 13.84 -2.39
C GLY A 41 5.60 13.52 -1.60
N PHE A 42 4.81 12.53 -2.00
CA PHE A 42 3.65 12.11 -1.21
C PHE A 42 4.08 11.51 0.14
N GLU A 43 3.33 11.83 1.19
CA GLU A 43 3.61 11.38 2.56
C GLU A 43 3.13 9.96 2.82
N VAL A 44 2.08 9.52 2.13
CA VAL A 44 1.47 8.20 2.30
C VAL A 44 0.82 7.70 1.01
N GLY A 45 0.93 6.40 0.76
CA GLY A 45 0.28 5.71 -0.35
C GLY A 45 -0.80 4.74 0.13
N ILE A 46 -1.65 4.30 -0.78
CA ILE A 46 -2.63 3.24 -0.53
C ILE A 46 -2.63 2.21 -1.67
N LEU A 47 -2.57 0.93 -1.30
CA LEU A 47 -2.87 -0.22 -2.15
C LEU A 47 -4.34 -0.59 -1.91
N GLY A 48 -5.19 -0.34 -2.90
CA GLY A 48 -6.62 -0.68 -2.85
C GLY A 48 -6.92 -2.09 -3.37
N GLY A 49 -7.89 -2.79 -2.76
CA GLY A 49 -8.35 -4.12 -3.19
C GLY A 49 -8.85 -4.13 -4.64
N SER A 50 -9.67 -3.14 -5.02
CA SER A 50 -10.13 -2.94 -6.40
C SER A 50 -9.01 -2.88 -7.43
N VAL A 51 -7.96 -2.09 -7.20
CA VAL A 51 -6.84 -1.95 -8.15
C VAL A 51 -6.03 -3.24 -8.23
N ALA A 52 -5.85 -3.94 -7.11
CA ALA A 52 -5.23 -5.26 -7.10
C ALA A 52 -6.06 -6.28 -7.92
N SER A 53 -7.38 -6.29 -7.79
CA SER A 53 -8.29 -7.12 -8.59
C SER A 53 -8.15 -6.84 -10.10
N LEU A 54 -8.07 -5.55 -10.48
CA LEU A 54 -7.83 -5.14 -11.87
C LEU A 54 -6.49 -5.65 -12.41
N GLN A 55 -5.41 -5.53 -11.63
CA GLN A 55 -4.07 -5.92 -12.08
C GLN A 55 -3.88 -7.44 -12.16
N VAL A 56 -4.44 -8.19 -11.21
CA VAL A 56 -4.23 -9.64 -11.12
C VAL A 56 -5.18 -10.37 -12.07
N LEU A 57 -6.45 -9.96 -12.13
CA LEU A 57 -7.51 -10.72 -12.79
C LEU A 57 -8.22 -9.95 -13.91
N GLY A 58 -8.01 -8.64 -14.04
CA GLY A 58 -8.86 -7.80 -14.88
C GLY A 58 -10.33 -7.81 -14.43
N ALA A 59 -10.56 -8.07 -13.14
CA ALA A 59 -11.88 -8.33 -12.58
C ALA A 59 -12.40 -7.13 -11.78
N PRO A 60 -13.73 -7.02 -11.59
CA PRO A 60 -14.32 -6.07 -10.64
C PRO A 60 -13.92 -6.39 -9.19
N ASP A 61 -14.20 -5.45 -8.30
CA ASP A 61 -13.90 -5.53 -6.88
C ASP A 61 -14.94 -6.35 -6.10
N PHE A 62 -14.94 -7.67 -6.30
CA PHE A 62 -15.88 -8.62 -5.69
C PHE A 62 -15.19 -9.66 -4.80
N ALA A 63 -14.03 -9.34 -4.23
CA ALA A 63 -13.24 -10.25 -3.40
C ALA A 63 -12.93 -11.60 -4.09
N LEU A 64 -12.68 -11.57 -5.40
CA LEU A 64 -12.30 -12.75 -6.20
C LEU A 64 -10.80 -13.04 -6.13
N ILE A 65 -9.99 -12.00 -5.99
CA ILE A 65 -8.56 -12.09 -5.73
C ILE A 65 -8.33 -12.81 -4.40
N THR A 66 -7.34 -13.71 -4.36
CA THR A 66 -6.97 -14.43 -3.13
C THR A 66 -6.05 -13.59 -2.23
N LEU A 67 -5.98 -13.93 -0.94
CA LEU A 67 -5.05 -13.30 0.00
C LEU A 67 -3.60 -13.38 -0.48
N SER A 68 -3.19 -14.52 -1.05
CA SER A 68 -1.83 -14.72 -1.53
C SER A 68 -1.49 -13.79 -2.70
N GLU A 69 -2.42 -13.58 -3.62
CA GLU A 69 -2.26 -12.65 -4.74
C GLU A 69 -2.19 -11.20 -4.25
N PHE A 70 -3.06 -10.80 -3.33
CA PHE A 70 -3.04 -9.46 -2.74
C PHE A 70 -1.74 -9.20 -1.97
N ALA A 71 -1.31 -10.17 -1.16
CA ALA A 71 -0.05 -10.11 -0.42
C ALA A 71 1.17 -10.06 -1.36
N GLU A 72 1.13 -10.69 -2.54
CA GLU A 72 2.19 -10.59 -3.53
C GLU A 72 2.27 -9.17 -4.13
N GLN A 73 1.14 -8.51 -4.39
CA GLN A 73 1.13 -7.10 -4.82
C GLN A 73 1.77 -6.19 -3.75
N ALA A 74 1.38 -6.37 -2.48
CA ALA A 74 1.98 -5.66 -1.35
C ALA A 74 3.48 -5.98 -1.19
N THR A 75 3.88 -7.23 -1.39
CA THR A 75 5.28 -7.67 -1.31
C THR A 75 6.13 -7.01 -2.38
N ARG A 76 5.63 -6.92 -3.63
CA ARG A 76 6.30 -6.21 -4.73
C ARG A 76 6.54 -4.74 -4.37
N ILE A 77 5.52 -4.05 -3.87
CA ILE A 77 5.62 -2.65 -3.40
C ILE A 77 6.65 -2.53 -2.26
N GLY A 78 6.57 -3.42 -1.27
CA GLY A 78 7.44 -3.43 -0.09
C GLY A 78 8.93 -3.61 -0.37
N ARG A 79 9.30 -4.09 -1.57
CA ARG A 79 10.70 -4.15 -2.02
C ARG A 79 11.27 -2.77 -2.35
N VAL A 80 10.46 -1.78 -2.70
CA VAL A 80 10.95 -0.47 -3.19
C VAL A 80 10.41 0.75 -2.44
N ALA A 81 9.32 0.62 -1.70
CA ALA A 81 8.64 1.74 -1.04
C ALA A 81 9.61 2.60 -0.19
N GLN A 82 9.55 3.92 -0.41
CA GLN A 82 10.25 4.94 0.41
C GLN A 82 9.26 5.84 1.16
N LEU A 83 7.96 5.53 1.08
CA LEU A 83 6.87 6.15 1.84
C LEU A 83 6.02 5.04 2.49
N PRO A 84 5.32 5.30 3.60
CA PRO A 84 4.37 4.34 4.15
C PRO A 84 3.23 4.06 3.17
N VAL A 85 2.79 2.81 3.12
CA VAL A 85 1.70 2.35 2.26
C VAL A 85 0.65 1.66 3.12
N ILE A 86 -0.59 2.11 3.02
CA ILE A 86 -1.77 1.47 3.61
C ILE A 86 -2.20 0.33 2.69
N ALA A 87 -2.53 -0.83 3.24
CA ALA A 87 -3.13 -1.93 2.51
C ALA A 87 -4.61 -2.02 2.89
N ASP A 88 -5.49 -1.86 1.90
CA ASP A 88 -6.91 -2.17 2.02
C ASP A 88 -7.10 -3.69 2.01
N ALA A 89 -7.20 -4.28 3.19
CA ALA A 89 -7.18 -5.73 3.38
C ALA A 89 -8.60 -6.35 3.43
N ASP A 90 -9.58 -5.69 2.81
CA ASP A 90 -11.00 -6.05 2.81
C ASP A 90 -11.49 -6.45 4.23
N THR A 91 -12.17 -7.58 4.34
CA THR A 91 -12.65 -8.18 5.59
C THR A 91 -11.62 -9.09 6.26
N GLY A 92 -10.37 -9.08 5.80
CA GLY A 92 -9.34 -10.01 6.26
C GLY A 92 -9.37 -11.37 5.56
N TYR A 93 -10.00 -11.48 4.38
CA TYR A 93 -10.03 -12.67 3.53
C TYR A 93 -10.57 -13.96 4.21
N GLY A 94 -11.38 -13.81 5.27
CA GLY A 94 -11.87 -14.94 6.02
C GLY A 94 -12.40 -14.55 7.39
N ASN A 95 -12.11 -15.40 8.39
CA ASN A 95 -12.47 -15.17 9.78
C ASN A 95 -11.21 -15.20 10.67
N ALA A 96 -11.38 -15.04 11.99
CA ALA A 96 -10.27 -14.96 12.95
C ALA A 96 -9.80 -16.31 13.53
N LEU A 97 -10.45 -17.43 13.17
CA LEU A 97 -10.27 -18.76 13.77
C LEU A 97 -9.54 -19.72 12.83
#